data_AF-A0A1I5Z7Z1-F1
#
_entry.id   AF-A0A1I5Z7Z1-F1
#
_cell.length_a   1.000
_cell.length_b   1.000
_cell.length_c   1.000
_cell.angle_alpha   90.00
_cell.angle_beta   90.00
_cell.angle_gamma   90.00
#
_symmetry.space_group_name_H-M   'P 1'
#
loop_
_entity.id
_entity.type
_entity.pdbx_description
1 polymer ?
#
loop_
_entity_poly.entity_id
_entity_poly.type
_entity_poly.pdbx_seq_one_letter_code
_entity_poly.pdbx_strand_id
1 'polypeptide(L)'
;MTEGVFGRHSGHEQVVFCQDEASGLKAIIGIYSTALGPALGGTRFYPYATEDAALDDVLALSKGMAYKNALAGLDLGGGKAVIIGDPNTLKSEALLRAYGRFVESLGGRYLTACDMGTYVRDMDVVARETRHVTGRSPEDGGAGDSSVLTAFGVYQGMRASADQVWGVPELTGRRVGVAGVGKVGHILVGHLVAAGAHVVITDVAPSAVERTRAAHPEVEVVSDVDTMIGTELDVFAPCAMGGVLTDETVAALRTRIVCGAANNQLAHPGVDKLLDDRGILFAPDYLVNAGGVIQVDDERHGFDFARAQRKTAAIFDTTKAVYDLAKADGVPPRRRCRPPGRTPDGRRRPPPLHPHGVAPPRSVRGTLTEPDSLRVPLTTAPVTAASALKLRGAPRPWTRRSAALPPERPLVRRGPVRVLTLLPAVLVRGPVPRLGLLPLQRLAELPLDVALPVAGCRLRFTHG
;
A
#
# COMPACT_ATOMS: atom_id res chain seq x y z
N MET A 1 15.97 -24.15 -16.52
CA MET A 1 14.80 -23.49 -17.13
C MET A 1 14.18 -22.64 -16.04
N THR A 2 14.07 -21.33 -16.24
CA THR A 2 13.26 -20.50 -15.34
C THR A 2 11.82 -20.96 -15.49
N GLU A 3 11.15 -21.28 -14.37
CA GLU A 3 9.71 -21.48 -14.45
C GLU A 3 9.09 -20.14 -14.87
N GLY A 4 8.07 -20.16 -15.72
CA GLY A 4 7.26 -18.98 -16.01
C GLY A 4 6.06 -18.88 -15.06
N VAL A 5 5.17 -17.92 -15.31
CA VAL A 5 3.91 -17.78 -14.54
C VAL A 5 3.05 -19.05 -14.62
N PHE A 6 3.05 -19.74 -15.77
CA PHE A 6 2.24 -20.94 -16.00
C PHE A 6 2.70 -22.16 -15.20
N GLY A 7 4.00 -22.30 -14.93
CA GLY A 7 4.55 -23.38 -14.09
C GLY A 7 4.21 -23.19 -12.60
N ARG A 8 4.08 -21.92 -12.17
CA ARG A 8 3.78 -21.58 -10.77
C ARG A 8 2.32 -21.78 -10.36
N HIS A 9 1.41 -22.02 -11.31
CA HIS A 9 -0.04 -22.14 -11.06
C HIS A 9 -0.60 -21.04 -10.13
N SER A 10 -0.12 -19.81 -10.33
CA SER A 10 -0.33 -18.71 -9.37
C SER A 10 -1.77 -18.18 -9.36
N GLY A 11 -2.56 -18.48 -10.40
CA GLY A 11 -3.97 -18.07 -10.52
C GLY A 11 -4.18 -16.59 -10.85
N HIS A 12 -3.15 -15.91 -11.35
CA HIS A 12 -3.21 -14.49 -11.71
C HIS A 12 -3.95 -14.29 -13.03
N GLU A 13 -4.70 -13.20 -13.12
CA GLU A 13 -5.33 -12.75 -14.37
C GLU A 13 -4.29 -12.22 -15.36
N GLN A 14 -3.28 -11.50 -14.87
CA GLN A 14 -2.28 -10.86 -15.74
C GLN A 14 -0.95 -10.63 -15.01
N VAL A 15 0.15 -10.77 -15.75
CA VAL A 15 1.50 -10.37 -15.31
C VAL A 15 2.14 -9.59 -16.46
N VAL A 16 2.66 -8.40 -16.18
CA VAL A 16 3.16 -7.47 -17.20
C VAL A 16 4.60 -7.08 -16.88
N PHE A 17 5.51 -7.44 -17.78
CA PHE A 17 6.92 -7.03 -17.71
C PHE A 17 7.08 -5.72 -18.47
N CYS A 18 7.60 -4.71 -17.78
CA CYS A 18 7.76 -3.36 -18.28
C CYS A 18 9.24 -3.03 -18.33
N GLN A 19 9.72 -2.56 -19.49
CA GLN A 19 11.11 -2.17 -19.68
C GLN A 19 11.18 -0.87 -20.45
N ASP A 20 12.06 0.03 -20.01
CA ASP A 20 12.44 1.24 -20.73
C ASP A 20 13.97 1.37 -20.67
N GLU A 21 14.64 1.19 -21.81
CA GLU A 21 16.10 1.17 -21.89
C GLU A 21 16.71 2.52 -21.52
N ALA A 22 16.09 3.62 -21.98
CA ALA A 22 16.61 4.97 -21.78
C ALA A 22 16.60 5.40 -20.32
N SER A 23 15.55 5.05 -19.57
CA SER A 23 15.48 5.32 -18.13
C SER A 23 16.07 4.22 -17.26
N GLY A 24 16.40 3.05 -17.85
CA GLY A 24 16.80 1.85 -17.13
C GLY A 24 15.68 1.15 -16.34
N LEU A 25 14.40 1.43 -16.66
CA LEU A 25 13.27 0.83 -15.94
C LEU A 25 13.22 -0.68 -16.20
N LYS A 26 13.08 -1.45 -15.11
CA LYS A 26 12.69 -2.86 -15.13
C LYS A 26 11.63 -3.06 -14.06
N ALA A 27 10.41 -3.39 -14.47
CA ALA A 27 9.31 -3.58 -13.54
C ALA A 27 8.42 -4.77 -13.93
N ILE A 28 7.78 -5.35 -12.92
CA ILE A 28 6.77 -6.40 -13.10
C ILE A 28 5.50 -5.97 -12.38
N ILE A 29 4.36 -5.98 -13.07
CA ILE A 29 3.04 -5.71 -12.51
C ILE A 29 2.25 -7.02 -12.49
N GLY A 30 1.84 -7.46 -11.31
CA GLY A 30 0.98 -8.62 -11.10
C GLY A 30 -0.46 -8.19 -10.78
N ILE A 31 -1.42 -8.68 -11.55
CA ILE A 31 -2.85 -8.55 -11.29
C ILE A 31 -3.38 -9.94 -10.94
N TYR A 32 -3.62 -10.17 -9.65
CA TYR A 32 -4.13 -11.45 -9.18
C TYR A 32 -5.60 -11.61 -9.54
N SER A 33 -6.42 -10.62 -9.17
CA SER A 33 -7.85 -10.64 -9.48
C SER A 33 -8.41 -9.23 -9.61
N THR A 34 -9.37 -9.04 -10.50
CA THR A 34 -10.20 -7.83 -10.66
C THR A 34 -11.69 -8.08 -10.38
N ALA A 35 -12.02 -9.19 -9.69
CA ALA A 35 -13.41 -9.62 -9.51
C ALA A 35 -14.30 -8.64 -8.75
N LEU A 36 -13.74 -7.85 -7.82
CA LEU A 36 -14.45 -6.83 -7.05
C LEU A 36 -14.33 -5.41 -7.65
N GLY A 37 -13.45 -5.23 -8.64
CA GLY A 37 -13.08 -3.93 -9.18
C GLY A 37 -11.63 -3.88 -9.64
N PRO A 38 -11.09 -2.68 -9.96
CA PRO A 38 -9.69 -2.49 -10.30
C PRO A 38 -8.74 -3.12 -9.28
N ALA A 39 -7.62 -3.64 -9.74
CA ALA A 39 -6.61 -4.21 -8.85
C ALA A 39 -5.78 -3.08 -8.23
N LEU A 40 -5.93 -2.85 -6.92
CA LEU A 40 -5.12 -1.84 -6.23
C LEU A 40 -3.99 -2.50 -5.44
N GLY A 41 -2.79 -1.94 -5.55
CA GLY A 41 -1.69 -2.24 -4.65
C GLY A 41 -0.43 -1.43 -4.95
N GLY A 42 0.40 -1.21 -3.93
CA GLY A 42 1.57 -0.35 -4.05
C GLY A 42 2.69 -0.90 -4.96
N THR A 43 3.61 0.00 -5.31
CA THR A 43 4.83 -0.28 -6.08
C THR A 43 6.02 -0.39 -5.16
N ARG A 44 6.60 -1.58 -5.08
CA ARG A 44 7.86 -1.80 -4.36
C ARG A 44 9.04 -1.52 -5.28
N PHE A 45 10.01 -0.74 -4.83
CA PHE A 45 11.27 -0.54 -5.55
C PHE A 45 12.40 -1.17 -4.72
N TYR A 46 12.92 -2.31 -5.19
CA TYR A 46 13.81 -3.15 -4.39
C TYR A 46 14.90 -3.84 -5.23
N PRO A 47 16.14 -3.95 -4.72
CA PRO A 47 17.24 -4.60 -5.43
C PRO A 47 17.16 -6.13 -5.33
N TYR A 48 16.28 -6.76 -6.11
CA TYR A 48 16.20 -8.22 -6.18
C TYR A 48 17.47 -8.82 -6.80
N ALA A 49 17.92 -9.95 -6.25
CA ALA A 49 19.08 -10.67 -6.78
C ALA A 49 18.82 -11.28 -8.17
N THR A 50 17.58 -11.67 -8.46
CA THR A 50 17.17 -12.28 -9.73
C THR A 50 15.79 -11.80 -10.16
N GLU A 51 15.48 -11.88 -11.45
CA GLU A 51 14.15 -11.61 -11.99
C GLU A 51 13.10 -12.58 -11.44
N ASP A 52 13.45 -13.86 -11.26
CA ASP A 52 12.56 -14.86 -10.64
C ASP A 52 12.17 -14.48 -9.21
N ALA A 53 13.09 -13.94 -8.41
CA ALA A 53 12.78 -13.47 -7.06
C ALA A 53 11.81 -12.28 -7.08
N ALA A 54 11.96 -11.37 -8.05
CA ALA A 54 11.02 -10.27 -8.23
C ALA A 54 9.64 -10.76 -8.69
N LEU A 55 9.60 -11.77 -9.58
CA LEU A 55 8.38 -12.40 -10.05
C LEU A 55 7.64 -13.12 -8.90
N ASP A 56 8.35 -13.89 -8.09
CA ASP A 56 7.76 -14.59 -6.94
C ASP A 56 7.16 -13.60 -5.94
N ASP A 57 7.86 -12.49 -5.65
CA ASP A 57 7.40 -11.47 -4.73
C ASP A 57 6.16 -10.74 -5.25
N VAL A 58 6.14 -10.32 -6.52
CA VAL A 58 4.96 -9.62 -7.08
C VAL A 58 3.72 -10.51 -7.13
N LEU A 59 3.89 -11.81 -7.41
CA LEU A 59 2.80 -12.79 -7.40
C LEU A 59 2.25 -13.03 -5.99
N ALA A 60 3.13 -13.16 -5.00
CA ALA A 60 2.72 -13.34 -3.61
C ALA A 60 1.98 -12.10 -3.08
N LEU A 61 2.53 -10.92 -3.34
CA LEU A 61 2.00 -9.65 -2.83
C LEU A 61 0.68 -9.25 -3.49
N SER A 62 0.53 -9.39 -4.81
CA SER A 62 -0.73 -9.04 -5.50
C SER A 62 -1.89 -9.94 -5.08
N LYS A 63 -1.62 -11.24 -4.85
CA LYS A 63 -2.57 -12.15 -4.22
C LYS A 63 -2.93 -11.73 -2.78
N GLY A 64 -1.94 -11.32 -1.99
CA GLY A 64 -2.18 -10.77 -0.65
C GLY A 64 -3.07 -9.52 -0.68
N MET A 65 -2.87 -8.63 -1.65
CA MET A 65 -3.69 -7.43 -1.84
C MET A 65 -5.16 -7.76 -2.15
N ALA A 66 -5.45 -8.81 -2.91
CA ALA A 66 -6.85 -9.19 -3.17
C ALA A 66 -7.59 -9.56 -1.88
N TYR A 67 -6.95 -10.30 -0.98
CA TYR A 67 -7.58 -10.67 0.29
C TYR A 67 -7.67 -9.48 1.24
N LYS A 68 -6.64 -8.64 1.30
CA LYS A 68 -6.65 -7.42 2.09
C LYS A 68 -7.80 -6.50 1.67
N ASN A 69 -7.95 -6.26 0.36
CA ASN A 69 -8.98 -5.36 -0.17
C ASN A 69 -10.39 -5.92 0.06
N ALA A 70 -10.59 -7.23 -0.17
CA ALA A 70 -11.87 -7.88 0.09
C ALA A 70 -12.27 -7.82 1.57
N LEU A 71 -11.35 -8.14 2.48
CA LEU A 71 -11.60 -8.11 3.93
C LEU A 71 -11.82 -6.68 4.45
N ALA A 72 -11.17 -5.69 3.84
CA ALA A 72 -11.39 -4.28 4.14
C ALA A 72 -12.72 -3.73 3.60
N GLY A 73 -13.53 -4.55 2.90
CA GLY A 73 -14.79 -4.12 2.30
C GLY A 73 -14.59 -3.08 1.20
N LEU A 74 -13.52 -3.23 0.42
CA LEU A 74 -13.23 -2.37 -0.72
C LEU A 74 -13.69 -3.04 -2.01
N ASP A 75 -14.27 -2.26 -2.92
CA ASP A 75 -14.64 -2.69 -4.27
C ASP A 75 -13.39 -2.67 -5.18
N LEU A 76 -12.40 -3.47 -4.76
CA LEU A 76 -11.06 -3.52 -5.32
C LEU A 76 -10.57 -4.96 -5.40
N GLY A 77 -9.96 -5.27 -6.54
CA GLY A 77 -9.17 -6.47 -6.75
C GLY A 77 -7.79 -6.38 -6.11
N GLY A 78 -6.94 -7.37 -6.37
CA GLY A 78 -5.56 -7.41 -5.86
C GLY A 78 -4.52 -7.23 -6.95
N GLY A 79 -3.73 -6.16 -6.83
CA GLY A 79 -2.62 -5.86 -7.73
C GLY A 79 -1.34 -5.61 -6.95
N LYS A 80 -0.21 -5.65 -7.64
CA LYS A 80 1.08 -5.21 -7.11
C LYS A 80 2.04 -4.88 -8.25
N ALA A 81 2.94 -3.95 -8.02
CA ALA A 81 4.10 -3.74 -8.88
C ALA A 81 5.40 -3.87 -8.10
N VAL A 82 6.43 -4.35 -8.77
CA VAL A 82 7.83 -4.31 -8.33
C VAL A 82 8.66 -3.61 -9.39
N ILE A 83 9.55 -2.71 -8.98
CA ILE A 83 10.62 -2.12 -9.79
C ILE A 83 11.92 -2.72 -9.27
N ILE A 84 12.70 -3.31 -10.17
CA ILE A 84 13.92 -4.04 -9.83
C ILE A 84 15.10 -3.06 -9.85
N GLY A 85 15.70 -2.83 -8.68
CA GLY A 85 16.87 -1.98 -8.53
C GLY A 85 16.94 -1.28 -7.18
N ASP A 86 18.10 -0.68 -6.86
CA ASP A 86 18.27 0.09 -5.64
C ASP A 86 17.63 1.49 -5.80
N PRO A 87 16.58 1.82 -5.01
CA PRO A 87 15.89 3.10 -5.11
C PRO A 87 16.77 4.30 -4.74
N ASN A 88 17.89 4.11 -4.04
CA ASN A 88 18.79 5.22 -3.66
C ASN A 88 19.73 5.63 -4.79
N THR A 89 19.95 4.76 -5.77
CA THR A 89 20.93 4.97 -6.85
C THR A 89 20.28 5.07 -8.22
N LEU A 90 19.20 4.32 -8.47
CA LEU A 90 18.58 4.24 -9.80
C LEU A 90 17.33 5.12 -9.96
N LYS A 91 16.72 5.55 -8.86
CA LYS A 91 15.46 6.30 -8.94
C LYS A 91 15.68 7.67 -9.58
N SER A 92 14.91 7.95 -10.62
CA SER A 92 14.89 9.23 -11.34
C SER A 92 13.48 9.57 -11.81
N GLU A 93 13.22 10.85 -12.10
CA GLU A 93 11.93 11.29 -12.66
C GLU A 93 11.63 10.59 -13.99
N ALA A 94 12.63 10.42 -14.87
CA ALA A 94 12.47 9.75 -16.16
C ALA A 94 11.99 8.30 -15.98
N LEU A 95 12.56 7.57 -15.02
CA LEU A 95 12.18 6.19 -14.71
C LEU A 95 10.75 6.12 -14.15
N LEU A 96 10.39 7.00 -13.22
CA LEU A 96 9.06 7.03 -12.63
C LEU A 96 7.98 7.42 -13.65
N ARG A 97 8.28 8.35 -14.56
CA ARG A 97 7.38 8.67 -15.68
C ARG A 97 7.24 7.49 -16.64
N ALA A 98 8.33 6.80 -16.98
CA ALA A 98 8.25 5.58 -17.79
C ALA A 98 7.33 4.54 -17.13
N TYR A 99 7.47 4.33 -15.83
CA TYR A 99 6.59 3.47 -15.05
C TYR A 99 5.12 3.94 -15.10
N GLY A 100 4.86 5.24 -14.93
CA GLY A 100 3.52 5.81 -15.03
C GLY A 100 2.85 5.58 -16.39
N ARG A 101 3.59 5.66 -17.50
CA ARG A 101 3.08 5.31 -18.84
C ARG A 101 2.69 3.84 -18.95
N PHE A 102 3.46 2.93 -18.34
CA PHE A 102 3.09 1.51 -18.30
C PHE A 102 1.82 1.28 -17.48
N VAL A 103 1.66 1.98 -16.35
CA VAL A 103 0.42 1.92 -15.55
C VAL A 103 -0.78 2.46 -16.34
N GLU A 104 -0.65 3.59 -17.04
CA GLU A 104 -1.72 4.11 -17.90
C GLU A 104 -2.11 3.12 -19.00
N SER A 105 -1.15 2.39 -19.57
CA SER A 105 -1.43 1.40 -20.63
C SER A 105 -2.33 0.24 -20.17
N LEU A 106 -2.47 0.02 -18.85
CA LEU A 106 -3.40 -0.94 -18.28
C LEU A 106 -4.84 -0.43 -18.20
N GLY A 107 -5.11 0.82 -18.61
CA GLY A 107 -6.46 1.36 -18.78
C GLY A 107 -7.30 1.35 -17.50
N GLY A 108 -6.66 1.49 -16.33
CA GLY A 108 -7.31 1.47 -15.03
C GLY A 108 -7.63 0.08 -14.48
N ARG A 109 -7.15 -1.00 -15.11
CA ARG A 109 -7.20 -2.35 -14.51
C ARG A 109 -6.33 -2.46 -13.26
N TYR A 110 -5.27 -1.66 -13.16
CA TYR A 110 -4.37 -1.60 -12.03
C TYR A 110 -4.27 -0.16 -11.52
N LEU A 111 -4.36 0.01 -10.20
CA LEU A 111 -4.17 1.27 -9.48
C LEU A 111 -2.93 1.13 -8.59
N THR A 112 -1.96 2.01 -8.79
CA THR A 112 -0.70 1.98 -8.05
C THR A 112 -0.70 2.91 -6.84
N ALA A 113 0.19 2.66 -5.89
CA ALA A 113 0.38 3.47 -4.69
C ALA A 113 1.82 3.31 -4.16
N CYS A 114 2.14 3.94 -3.03
CA CYS A 114 3.43 3.75 -2.35
C CYS A 114 3.59 2.32 -1.78
N ASP A 115 4.83 1.83 -1.75
CA ASP A 115 5.30 0.68 -0.96
C ASP A 115 6.78 0.91 -0.59
N MET A 116 7.46 -0.10 -0.07
CA MET A 116 8.90 -0.08 0.20
C MET A 116 9.69 0.42 -1.01
N GLY A 117 10.48 1.47 -0.79
CA GLY A 117 11.30 2.09 -1.84
C GLY A 117 10.57 3.12 -2.71
N THR A 118 9.26 3.33 -2.52
CA THR A 118 8.51 4.43 -3.17
C THR A 118 7.75 5.27 -2.14
N TYR A 119 7.62 6.57 -2.41
CA TYR A 119 7.05 7.54 -1.48
C TYR A 119 6.04 8.46 -2.16
N VAL A 120 5.37 9.27 -1.35
CA VAL A 120 4.32 10.21 -1.79
C VAL A 120 4.77 11.06 -2.98
N ARG A 121 5.98 11.64 -2.92
CA ARG A 121 6.56 12.44 -4.02
C ARG A 121 6.84 11.63 -5.29
N ASP A 122 7.11 10.35 -5.17
CA ASP A 122 7.28 9.47 -6.34
C ASP A 122 5.93 9.28 -7.03
N MET A 123 4.84 9.15 -6.26
CA MET A 123 3.48 9.05 -6.80
C MET A 123 3.03 10.34 -7.48
N ASP A 124 3.45 11.51 -6.99
CA ASP A 124 3.22 12.79 -7.68
C ASP A 124 3.87 12.81 -9.07
N VAL A 125 5.07 12.22 -9.21
CA VAL A 125 5.74 12.10 -10.51
C VAL A 125 5.03 11.11 -11.43
N VAL A 126 4.64 9.94 -10.91
CA VAL A 126 3.89 8.92 -11.65
C VAL A 126 2.55 9.49 -12.14
N ALA A 127 1.89 10.32 -11.32
CA ALA A 127 0.61 10.96 -11.63
C ALA A 127 0.66 11.92 -12.83
N ARG A 128 1.85 12.36 -13.24
CA ARG A 128 2.02 13.19 -14.44
C ARG A 128 1.74 12.42 -15.73
N GLU A 129 1.77 11.10 -15.68
CA GLU A 129 1.59 10.21 -16.84
C GLU A 129 0.32 9.36 -16.74
N THR A 130 -0.28 9.23 -15.56
CA THR A 130 -1.49 8.42 -15.34
C THR A 130 -2.39 8.98 -14.25
N ARG A 131 -3.71 8.75 -14.39
CA ARG A 131 -4.68 8.99 -13.29
C ARG A 131 -4.85 7.78 -12.37
N HIS A 132 -4.19 6.66 -12.67
CA HIS A 132 -4.35 5.37 -11.98
C HIS A 132 -3.34 5.19 -10.85
N VAL A 133 -3.21 6.21 -10.02
CA VAL A 133 -2.28 6.29 -8.90
C VAL A 133 -2.95 6.94 -7.69
N THR A 134 -2.67 6.42 -6.50
CA THR A 134 -3.16 6.94 -5.22
C THR A 134 -2.00 7.10 -4.23
N GLY A 135 -2.26 7.75 -3.08
CA GLY A 135 -1.22 8.05 -2.10
C GLY A 135 -0.32 9.21 -2.54
N ARG A 136 -0.88 10.13 -3.33
CA ARG A 136 -0.22 11.37 -3.75
C ARG A 136 -0.15 12.38 -2.61
N SER A 137 0.60 13.46 -2.81
CA SER A 137 0.72 14.50 -1.80
C SER A 137 -0.61 15.21 -1.56
N PRO A 138 -0.88 15.67 -0.32
CA PRO A 138 -2.09 16.47 -0.05
C PRO A 138 -2.18 17.72 -0.92
N GLU A 139 -1.04 18.33 -1.25
CA GLU A 139 -0.97 19.49 -2.16
C GLU A 139 -1.48 19.17 -3.57
N ASP A 140 -1.30 17.92 -4.03
CA ASP A 140 -1.79 17.42 -5.31
C ASP A 140 -3.14 16.69 -5.19
N GLY A 141 -3.84 16.85 -4.06
CA GLY A 141 -5.16 16.27 -3.81
C GLY A 141 -5.13 14.79 -3.42
N GLY A 142 -3.99 14.28 -2.97
CA GLY A 142 -3.82 12.90 -2.54
C GLY A 142 -4.01 12.66 -1.04
N ALA A 143 -4.04 11.38 -0.68
CA ALA A 143 -4.30 10.95 0.70
C ALA A 143 -3.10 11.09 1.66
N GLY A 144 -1.90 11.43 1.15
CA GLY A 144 -0.68 11.58 1.95
C GLY A 144 -0.20 10.30 2.63
N ASP A 145 0.40 10.43 3.81
CA ASP A 145 0.96 9.30 4.55
C ASP A 145 -0.15 8.39 5.13
N SER A 146 -0.22 7.16 4.62
CA SER A 146 -1.18 6.14 5.02
C SER A 146 -0.88 5.47 6.37
N SER A 147 0.25 5.83 7.01
CA SER A 147 0.66 5.28 8.31
C SER A 147 -0.33 5.60 9.43
N VAL A 148 -1.04 6.73 9.33
CA VAL A 148 -2.02 7.18 10.33
C VAL A 148 -3.19 6.19 10.44
N LEU A 149 -3.89 5.91 9.34
CA LEU A 149 -4.99 4.96 9.38
C LEU A 149 -4.52 3.52 9.49
N THR A 150 -3.29 3.19 9.08
CA THR A 150 -2.69 1.89 9.38
C THR A 150 -2.56 1.67 10.89
N ALA A 151 -2.01 2.64 11.63
CA ALA A 151 -1.89 2.54 13.09
C ALA A 151 -3.26 2.47 13.77
N PHE A 152 -4.22 3.29 13.31
CA PHE A 152 -5.58 3.27 13.82
C PHE A 152 -6.29 1.92 13.56
N GLY A 153 -6.10 1.33 12.38
CA GLY A 153 -6.62 -0.01 12.05
C GLY A 153 -6.06 -1.10 12.96
N VAL A 154 -4.74 -1.07 13.20
CA VAL A 154 -4.09 -2.02 14.13
C VAL A 154 -4.62 -1.85 15.54
N TYR A 155 -4.81 -0.61 16.00
CA TYR A 155 -5.44 -0.32 17.29
C TYR A 155 -6.87 -0.89 17.37
N GLN A 156 -7.68 -0.74 16.32
CA GLN A 156 -9.03 -1.34 16.25
C GLN A 156 -8.99 -2.88 16.27
N GLY A 157 -8.02 -3.49 15.59
CA GLY A 157 -7.76 -4.93 15.65
C GLY A 157 -7.34 -5.41 17.05
N MET A 158 -6.53 -4.63 17.76
CA MET A 158 -6.17 -4.90 19.16
C MET A 158 -7.38 -4.83 20.08
N ARG A 159 -8.24 -3.82 19.93
CA ARG A 159 -9.49 -3.71 20.69
C ARG A 159 -10.42 -4.90 20.46
N ALA A 160 -10.58 -5.35 19.20
CA ALA A 160 -11.37 -6.54 18.89
C ALA A 160 -10.78 -7.81 19.52
N SER A 161 -9.44 -7.90 19.54
CA SER A 161 -8.73 -9.02 20.17
C SER A 161 -8.84 -8.99 21.70
N ALA A 162 -8.80 -7.81 22.31
CA ALA A 162 -9.03 -7.61 23.73
C ALA A 162 -10.45 -8.05 24.13
N ASP A 163 -11.46 -7.66 23.34
CA ASP A 163 -12.84 -8.09 23.57
C ASP A 163 -12.99 -9.61 23.47
N GLN A 164 -12.31 -10.25 22.51
CA GLN A 164 -12.32 -11.70 22.34
C GLN A 164 -11.67 -12.47 23.50
N VAL A 165 -10.58 -11.94 24.08
CA VAL A 165 -9.79 -12.65 25.12
C VAL A 165 -10.23 -12.27 26.53
N TRP A 166 -10.64 -11.01 26.75
CA TRP A 166 -10.95 -10.46 28.07
C TRP A 166 -12.41 -10.02 28.24
N GLY A 167 -13.23 -10.08 27.19
CA GLY A 167 -14.65 -9.68 27.24
C GLY A 167 -14.89 -8.18 27.25
N VAL A 168 -13.83 -7.38 27.10
CA VAL A 168 -13.88 -5.91 27.05
C VAL A 168 -12.87 -5.39 26.01
N PRO A 169 -13.22 -4.39 25.18
CA PRO A 169 -12.34 -3.87 24.14
C PRO A 169 -11.25 -2.90 24.66
N GLU A 170 -11.33 -2.47 25.91
CA GLU A 170 -10.41 -1.51 26.51
C GLU A 170 -9.02 -2.12 26.73
N LEU A 171 -7.98 -1.30 26.46
CA LEU A 171 -6.58 -1.65 26.68
C LEU A 171 -6.00 -1.00 27.95
N THR A 172 -6.85 -0.36 28.76
CA THR A 172 -6.41 0.35 29.98
C THR A 172 -5.77 -0.63 30.97
N GLY A 173 -4.58 -0.28 31.45
CA GLY A 173 -3.76 -1.11 32.33
C GLY A 173 -3.12 -2.33 31.66
N ARG A 174 -3.37 -2.58 30.37
CA ARG A 174 -2.75 -3.69 29.64
C ARG A 174 -1.32 -3.35 29.25
N ARG A 175 -0.43 -4.34 29.33
CA ARG A 175 0.97 -4.19 28.96
C ARG A 175 1.20 -4.59 27.50
N VAL A 176 1.52 -3.63 26.64
CA VAL A 176 1.61 -3.82 25.19
C VAL A 176 3.04 -3.60 24.71
N GLY A 177 3.65 -4.63 24.12
CA GLY A 177 4.99 -4.56 23.55
C GLY A 177 4.93 -4.22 22.06
N VAL A 178 5.49 -3.07 21.65
CA VAL A 178 5.56 -2.61 20.26
C VAL A 178 6.99 -2.79 19.73
N ALA A 179 7.18 -3.82 18.90
CA ALA A 179 8.46 -4.11 18.26
C ALA A 179 8.58 -3.34 16.93
N GLY A 180 9.30 -2.22 16.95
CA GLY A 180 9.44 -1.27 15.86
C GLY A 180 8.57 -0.04 16.05
N VAL A 181 9.19 1.11 16.30
CA VAL A 181 8.55 2.43 16.46
C VAL A 181 8.89 3.38 15.31
N GLY A 182 8.96 2.82 14.09
CA GLY A 182 9.00 3.57 12.83
C GLY A 182 7.69 4.31 12.52
N LYS A 183 7.37 4.50 11.23
CA LYS A 183 6.23 5.35 10.79
C LYS A 183 4.88 4.95 11.41
N VAL A 184 4.54 3.67 11.41
CA VAL A 184 3.27 3.17 11.98
C VAL A 184 3.38 2.96 13.48
N GLY A 185 4.48 2.36 13.93
CA GLY A 185 4.66 1.96 15.32
C GLY A 185 4.56 3.11 16.32
N HIS A 186 5.18 4.27 16.06
CA HIS A 186 5.08 5.40 16.99
C HIS A 186 3.67 6.00 17.08
N ILE A 187 2.89 5.96 15.99
CA ILE A 187 1.50 6.43 15.99
C ILE A 187 0.64 5.46 16.80
N LEU A 188 0.89 4.15 16.64
CA LEU A 188 0.25 3.11 17.44
C LEU A 188 0.56 3.29 18.94
N VAL A 189 1.80 3.59 19.30
CA VAL A 189 2.18 3.93 20.69
C VAL A 189 1.32 5.08 21.21
N GLY A 190 1.13 6.15 20.43
CA GLY A 190 0.26 7.26 20.81
C GLY A 190 -1.19 6.85 21.08
N HIS A 191 -1.77 5.98 20.25
CA HIS A 191 -3.11 5.42 20.48
C HIS A 191 -3.18 4.57 21.76
N LEU A 192 -2.15 3.77 22.02
CA LEU A 192 -2.09 2.88 23.19
C LEU A 192 -1.93 3.66 24.50
N VAL A 193 -1.04 4.65 24.51
CA VAL A 193 -0.84 5.56 25.64
C VAL A 193 -2.14 6.33 25.93
N ALA A 194 -2.78 6.89 24.90
CA ALA A 194 -4.05 7.60 25.07
C ALA A 194 -5.18 6.69 25.59
N ALA A 195 -5.11 5.38 25.33
CA ALA A 195 -6.04 4.37 25.86
C ALA A 195 -5.68 3.89 27.29
N GLY A 196 -4.60 4.41 27.88
CA GLY A 196 -4.14 4.05 29.22
C GLY A 196 -3.43 2.70 29.30
N ALA A 197 -2.85 2.20 28.20
CA ALA A 197 -2.01 1.00 28.20
C ALA A 197 -0.60 1.30 28.72
N HIS A 198 0.04 0.31 29.33
CA HIS A 198 1.47 0.36 29.65
C HIS A 198 2.27 -0.11 28.44
N VAL A 199 3.00 0.79 27.79
CA VAL A 199 3.67 0.48 26.52
C VAL A 199 5.15 0.20 26.73
N VAL A 200 5.61 -0.92 26.18
CA VAL A 200 7.02 -1.31 26.09
C VAL A 200 7.44 -1.22 24.62
N ILE A 201 8.55 -0.56 24.30
CA ILE A 201 9.01 -0.38 22.91
C ILE A 201 10.42 -0.89 22.70
N THR A 202 10.73 -1.25 21.46
CA THR A 202 12.10 -1.46 20.98
C THR A 202 12.19 -1.10 19.51
N ASP A 203 13.37 -0.64 19.08
CA ASP A 203 13.68 -0.38 17.67
C ASP A 203 15.20 -0.48 17.47
N VAL A 204 15.62 -0.93 16.29
CA VAL A 204 17.05 -0.98 15.92
C VAL A 204 17.62 0.41 15.68
N ALA A 205 16.78 1.42 15.41
CA ALA A 205 17.18 2.81 15.23
C ALA A 205 17.03 3.59 16.55
N PRO A 206 18.13 4.01 17.20
CA PRO A 206 18.08 4.76 18.45
C PRO A 206 17.26 6.06 18.32
N SER A 207 17.36 6.75 17.18
CA SER A 207 16.61 7.97 16.90
C SER A 207 15.09 7.76 16.87
N ALA A 208 14.61 6.56 16.50
CA ALA A 208 13.18 6.25 16.53
C ALA A 208 12.68 6.06 17.97
N VAL A 209 13.49 5.42 18.82
CA VAL A 209 13.23 5.27 20.26
C VAL A 209 13.21 6.64 20.93
N GLU A 210 14.24 7.46 20.71
CA GLU A 210 14.37 8.81 21.28
C GLU A 210 13.18 9.70 20.92
N ARG A 211 12.79 9.74 19.64
CA ARG A 211 11.60 10.49 19.18
C ARG A 211 10.32 10.01 19.87
N THR A 212 10.16 8.70 20.03
CA THR A 212 8.96 8.14 20.67
C THR A 212 8.93 8.48 22.16
N ARG A 213 10.05 8.38 22.87
CA ARG A 213 10.17 8.79 24.28
C ARG A 213 10.02 10.29 24.49
N ALA A 214 10.44 11.11 23.54
CA ALA A 214 10.26 12.56 23.62
C ALA A 214 8.77 12.94 23.57
N ALA A 215 7.96 12.20 22.80
CA ALA A 215 6.51 12.38 22.73
C ALA A 215 5.77 11.69 23.89
N HIS A 216 6.28 10.56 24.37
CA HIS A 216 5.68 9.73 25.43
C HIS A 216 6.76 9.29 26.43
N PRO A 217 7.16 10.13 27.39
CA PRO A 217 8.22 9.82 28.37
C PRO A 217 7.95 8.60 29.25
N GLU A 218 6.67 8.22 29.39
CA GLU A 218 6.17 7.11 30.19
C GLU A 218 6.40 5.71 29.58
N VAL A 219 6.80 5.63 28.30
CA VAL A 219 7.03 4.33 27.65
C VAL A 219 8.32 3.69 28.15
N GLU A 220 8.26 2.38 28.38
CA GLU A 220 9.41 1.56 28.75
C GLU A 220 10.18 1.14 27.49
N VAL A 221 11.51 1.09 27.57
CA VAL A 221 12.36 0.67 26.44
C VAL A 221 13.13 -0.58 26.82
N VAL A 222 13.11 -1.57 25.92
CA VAL A 222 13.97 -2.76 25.99
C VAL A 222 14.96 -2.77 24.84
N SER A 223 16.10 -3.44 25.04
CA SER A 223 17.25 -3.40 24.12
C SER A 223 16.93 -3.91 22.72
N ASP A 224 16.11 -4.95 22.62
CA ASP A 224 15.83 -5.67 21.38
C ASP A 224 14.52 -6.48 21.47
N VAL A 225 14.14 -7.05 20.33
CA VAL A 225 12.90 -7.84 20.19
C VAL A 225 12.96 -9.13 20.99
N ASP A 226 14.12 -9.79 21.09
CA ASP A 226 14.26 -11.06 21.83
C ASP A 226 14.02 -10.84 23.33
N THR A 227 14.58 -9.76 23.87
CA THR A 227 14.34 -9.31 25.23
C THR A 227 12.85 -9.01 25.43
N MET A 228 12.20 -8.31 24.51
CA MET A 228 10.76 -8.05 24.55
C MET A 228 9.93 -9.34 24.59
N ILE A 229 10.25 -10.32 23.73
CA ILE A 229 9.57 -11.61 23.65
C ILE A 229 9.64 -12.37 24.98
N GLY A 230 10.75 -12.22 25.70
CA GLY A 230 10.94 -12.81 27.03
C GLY A 230 10.22 -12.08 28.18
N THR A 231 9.64 -10.90 27.94
CA THR A 231 8.87 -10.16 28.97
C THR A 231 7.40 -10.59 29.01
N GLU A 232 6.77 -10.48 30.18
CA GLU A 232 5.31 -10.67 30.33
C GLU A 232 4.57 -9.49 29.67
N LEU A 233 3.82 -9.79 28.60
CA LEU A 233 3.03 -8.82 27.83
C LEU A 233 1.60 -9.31 27.67
N ASP A 234 0.61 -8.44 27.82
CA ASP A 234 -0.77 -8.78 27.44
C ASP A 234 -0.92 -8.89 25.92
N VAL A 235 -0.24 -8.00 25.19
CA VAL A 235 -0.25 -7.93 23.72
C VAL A 235 1.17 -7.74 23.18
N PHE A 236 1.55 -8.56 22.19
CA PHE A 236 2.75 -8.34 21.38
C PHE A 236 2.38 -7.80 19.99
N ALA A 237 2.99 -6.68 19.61
CA ALA A 237 2.68 -5.94 18.39
C ALA A 237 3.93 -5.81 17.49
N PRO A 238 4.14 -6.76 16.56
CA PRO A 238 5.22 -6.67 15.59
C PRO A 238 4.92 -5.59 14.53
N CYS A 239 5.74 -4.55 14.48
CA CYS A 239 5.54 -3.36 13.65
C CYS A 239 6.75 -3.01 12.77
N ALA A 240 7.81 -3.84 12.78
CA ALA A 240 9.02 -3.67 11.97
C ALA A 240 9.03 -4.60 10.74
N MET A 241 9.48 -5.84 10.90
CA MET A 241 9.72 -6.80 9.82
C MET A 241 8.73 -7.97 9.85
N GLY A 242 8.52 -8.60 8.69
CA GLY A 242 7.83 -9.88 8.59
C GLY A 242 8.69 -11.04 9.11
N GLY A 243 8.07 -12.20 9.30
CA GLY A 243 8.75 -13.44 9.71
C GLY A 243 9.21 -13.48 11.16
N VAL A 244 8.84 -12.50 11.98
CA VAL A 244 9.24 -12.43 13.40
C VAL A 244 8.61 -13.53 14.26
N LEU A 245 7.49 -14.10 13.83
CA LEU A 245 6.84 -15.23 14.49
C LEU A 245 7.36 -16.52 13.84
N THR A 246 8.38 -17.12 14.45
CA THR A 246 8.98 -18.43 14.11
C THR A 246 8.53 -19.47 15.14
N ASP A 247 8.91 -20.73 14.94
CA ASP A 247 8.67 -21.79 15.93
C ASP A 247 9.31 -21.44 17.29
N GLU A 248 10.54 -20.91 17.26
CA GLU A 248 11.31 -20.52 18.45
C GLU A 248 10.72 -19.29 19.14
N THR A 249 10.40 -18.23 18.39
CA THR A 249 9.85 -17.02 19.02
C THR A 249 8.45 -17.27 19.56
N VAL A 250 7.64 -18.07 18.86
CA VAL A 250 6.33 -18.51 19.37
C VAL A 250 6.49 -19.40 20.59
N ALA A 251 7.55 -20.18 20.74
CA ALA A 251 7.83 -20.95 21.95
C ALA A 251 8.31 -20.07 23.13
N ALA A 252 8.97 -18.95 22.88
CA ALA A 252 9.43 -18.02 23.92
C ALA A 252 8.38 -16.98 24.34
N LEU A 253 7.44 -16.65 23.45
CA LEU A 253 6.41 -15.61 23.64
C LEU A 253 5.62 -15.80 24.95
N ARG A 254 5.58 -14.74 25.77
CA ARG A 254 4.80 -14.67 27.02
C ARG A 254 3.66 -13.67 26.87
N THR A 255 2.73 -13.98 25.98
CA THR A 255 1.59 -13.10 25.67
C THR A 255 0.28 -13.82 25.46
N ARG A 256 -0.82 -13.06 25.43
CA ARG A 256 -2.18 -13.56 25.14
C ARG A 256 -2.64 -13.20 23.74
N ILE A 257 -2.17 -12.07 23.20
CA ILE A 257 -2.59 -11.55 21.89
C ILE A 257 -1.35 -11.18 21.07
N VAL A 258 -1.37 -11.53 19.79
CA VAL A 258 -0.44 -11.00 18.80
C VAL A 258 -1.23 -10.20 17.78
N CYS A 259 -0.97 -8.89 17.72
CA CYS A 259 -1.65 -7.97 16.80
C CYS A 259 -0.71 -6.82 16.44
N GLY A 260 -0.15 -6.82 15.23
CA GLY A 260 0.84 -5.84 14.80
C GLY A 260 0.62 -5.31 13.39
N ALA A 261 1.41 -4.30 13.02
CA ALA A 261 1.33 -3.65 11.71
C ALA A 261 2.18 -4.33 10.62
N ALA A 262 3.18 -5.13 11.00
CA ALA A 262 4.09 -5.74 10.04
C ALA A 262 3.34 -6.65 9.06
N ASN A 263 3.78 -6.71 7.81
CA ASN A 263 3.25 -7.65 6.83
C ASN A 263 3.99 -8.98 6.92
N ASN A 264 3.30 -10.09 6.66
CA ASN A 264 3.84 -11.45 6.66
C ASN A 264 4.47 -11.82 8.00
N GLN A 265 3.76 -11.61 9.11
CA GLN A 265 4.33 -11.76 10.47
C GLN A 265 4.77 -13.20 10.78
N LEU A 266 4.08 -14.20 10.21
CA LEU A 266 4.41 -15.61 10.38
C LEU A 266 5.54 -16.03 9.43
N ALA A 267 6.58 -16.67 9.96
CA ALA A 267 7.70 -17.21 9.17
C ALA A 267 7.25 -18.29 8.19
N HIS A 268 6.27 -19.10 8.57
CA HIS A 268 5.60 -20.05 7.67
C HIS A 268 4.13 -20.25 8.07
N PRO A 269 3.28 -20.83 7.21
CA PRO A 269 1.86 -20.99 7.50
C PRO A 269 1.52 -21.85 8.71
N GLY A 270 2.43 -22.68 9.21
CA GLY A 270 2.20 -23.58 10.36
C GLY A 270 2.23 -22.89 11.71
N VAL A 271 2.87 -21.72 11.80
CA VAL A 271 2.96 -20.92 13.03
C VAL A 271 1.59 -20.48 13.54
N ASP A 272 0.59 -20.37 12.64
CA ASP A 272 -0.79 -20.05 13.04
C ASP A 272 -1.38 -21.08 14.01
N LYS A 273 -1.07 -22.36 13.81
CA LYS A 273 -1.49 -23.45 14.67
C LYS A 273 -0.70 -23.46 15.98
N LEU A 274 0.59 -23.13 15.96
CA LEU A 274 1.39 -23.06 17.18
C LEU A 274 0.90 -21.98 18.14
N LEU A 275 0.51 -20.82 17.61
CA LEU A 275 -0.12 -19.75 18.39
C LEU A 275 -1.44 -20.23 19.00
N ASP A 276 -2.29 -20.87 18.19
CA ASP A 276 -3.59 -21.41 18.62
C ASP A 276 -3.47 -22.52 19.69
N ASP A 277 -2.55 -23.48 19.50
CA ASP A 277 -2.25 -24.56 20.45
C ASP A 277 -1.76 -24.01 21.80
N ARG A 278 -1.12 -22.84 21.79
CA ARG A 278 -0.67 -22.12 22.99
C ARG A 278 -1.75 -21.21 23.61
N GLY A 279 -2.92 -21.11 22.99
CA GLY A 279 -3.98 -20.19 23.41
C GLY A 279 -3.61 -18.71 23.22
N ILE A 280 -2.73 -18.41 22.26
CA ILE A 280 -2.34 -17.04 21.89
C ILE A 280 -3.21 -16.62 20.70
N LEU A 281 -4.05 -15.60 20.88
CA LEU A 281 -4.91 -15.10 19.82
C LEU A 281 -4.09 -14.30 18.81
N PHE A 282 -4.00 -14.78 17.58
CA PHE A 282 -3.36 -14.08 16.48
C PHE A 282 -4.38 -13.30 15.63
N ALA A 283 -4.25 -11.98 15.62
CA ALA A 283 -5.00 -11.10 14.73
C ALA A 283 -4.35 -11.11 13.33
N PRO A 284 -5.07 -11.53 12.26
CA PRO A 284 -4.49 -11.62 10.93
C PRO A 284 -3.92 -10.28 10.45
N ASP A 285 -2.63 -10.27 10.15
CA ASP A 285 -1.84 -9.10 9.79
C ASP A 285 -2.46 -8.28 8.65
N TYR A 286 -2.77 -8.92 7.53
CA TYR A 286 -3.38 -8.24 6.37
C TYR A 286 -4.82 -7.75 6.59
N LEU A 287 -5.47 -8.12 7.69
CA LEU A 287 -6.75 -7.55 8.10
C LEU A 287 -6.51 -6.30 8.97
N VAL A 288 -5.75 -6.43 10.05
CA VAL A 288 -5.61 -5.34 11.03
C VAL A 288 -4.79 -4.18 10.48
N ASN A 289 -3.85 -4.42 9.58
CA ASN A 289 -3.06 -3.37 8.93
C ASN A 289 -3.70 -2.81 7.64
N ALA A 290 -4.98 -3.09 7.37
CA ALA A 290 -5.66 -2.65 6.16
C ALA A 290 -6.02 -1.15 6.13
N GLY A 291 -5.87 -0.42 7.25
CA GLY A 291 -6.20 1.01 7.29
C GLY A 291 -5.45 1.86 6.27
N GLY A 292 -4.21 1.49 5.93
CA GLY A 292 -3.46 2.19 4.90
C GLY A 292 -4.06 2.05 3.51
N VAL A 293 -4.60 0.87 3.16
CA VAL A 293 -5.27 0.68 1.86
C VAL A 293 -6.63 1.37 1.80
N ILE A 294 -7.35 1.39 2.93
CA ILE A 294 -8.61 2.14 3.08
C ILE A 294 -8.36 3.64 2.85
N GLN A 295 -7.26 4.18 3.40
CA GLN A 295 -6.91 5.59 3.24
C GLN A 295 -6.65 5.96 1.78
N VAL A 296 -5.84 5.18 1.06
CA VAL A 296 -5.48 5.51 -0.33
C VAL A 296 -6.60 5.20 -1.32
N ASP A 297 -7.48 4.23 -1.03
CA ASP A 297 -8.67 3.99 -1.83
C ASP A 297 -9.64 5.19 -1.79
N ASP A 298 -9.75 5.84 -0.62
CA ASP A 298 -10.66 6.97 -0.44
C ASP A 298 -10.33 8.18 -1.35
N GLU A 299 -9.08 8.30 -1.81
CA GLU A 299 -8.65 9.30 -2.81
C GLU A 299 -9.48 9.22 -4.11
N ARG A 300 -9.92 8.02 -4.50
CA ARG A 300 -10.75 7.79 -5.70
C ARG A 300 -12.14 8.43 -5.61
N HIS A 301 -12.56 8.79 -4.41
CA HIS A 301 -13.86 9.39 -4.12
C HIS A 301 -13.76 10.87 -3.73
N GLY A 302 -12.57 11.47 -3.90
CA GLY A 302 -12.24 12.80 -3.38
C GLY A 302 -11.93 12.69 -1.89
N PHE A 303 -10.64 12.63 -1.55
CA PHE A 303 -10.16 12.25 -0.23
C PHE A 303 -10.85 13.02 0.92
N ASP A 304 -11.39 12.26 1.87
CA ASP A 304 -11.98 12.74 3.12
C ASP A 304 -11.46 11.84 4.25
N PHE A 305 -10.55 12.40 5.05
CA PHE A 305 -9.94 11.68 6.16
C PHE A 305 -10.98 11.14 7.16
N ALA A 306 -12.06 11.88 7.44
CA ALA A 306 -13.08 11.43 8.38
C ALA A 306 -13.87 10.25 7.83
N ARG A 307 -14.14 10.21 6.52
CA ARG A 307 -14.75 9.06 5.84
C ARG A 307 -13.83 7.85 5.86
N ALA A 308 -12.56 8.03 5.50
CA ALA A 308 -11.57 6.96 5.54
C ALA A 308 -11.38 6.41 6.97
N GLN A 309 -11.38 7.28 7.99
CA GLN A 309 -11.27 6.90 9.39
C GLN A 309 -12.50 6.11 9.88
N ARG A 310 -13.73 6.54 9.52
CA ARG A 310 -14.95 5.77 9.82
C ARG A 310 -14.91 4.37 9.21
N LYS A 311 -14.45 4.24 7.95
CA LYS A 311 -14.31 2.94 7.30
C LYS A 311 -13.23 2.08 7.96
N THR A 312 -12.11 2.70 8.36
CA THR A 312 -11.03 2.02 9.11
C THR A 312 -11.50 1.54 10.47
N ALA A 313 -12.40 2.28 11.15
CA ALA A 313 -12.96 1.86 12.44
C ALA A 313 -13.67 0.50 12.37
N ALA A 314 -14.28 0.18 11.23
CA ALA A 314 -14.97 -1.09 10.97
C ALA A 314 -14.03 -2.33 10.97
N ILE A 315 -12.70 -2.14 10.97
CA ILE A 315 -11.74 -3.23 11.20
C ILE A 315 -12.04 -3.95 12.52
N PHE A 316 -12.56 -3.24 13.54
CA PHE A 316 -12.99 -3.85 14.79
C PHE A 316 -14.04 -4.94 14.56
N ASP A 317 -15.15 -4.61 13.89
CA ASP A 317 -16.25 -5.53 13.65
C ASP A 317 -15.86 -6.65 12.69
N THR A 318 -15.09 -6.34 11.64
CA THR A 318 -14.58 -7.36 10.71
C THR A 318 -13.66 -8.35 11.42
N THR A 319 -12.82 -7.89 12.34
CA THR A 319 -11.92 -8.75 13.13
C THR A 319 -12.73 -9.69 14.02
N LYS A 320 -13.77 -9.19 14.70
CA LYS A 320 -14.69 -10.04 15.48
C LYS A 320 -15.40 -11.09 14.62
N ALA A 321 -15.93 -10.67 13.48
CA ALA A 321 -16.62 -11.59 12.56
C ALA A 321 -15.69 -12.71 12.05
N VAL A 322 -14.40 -12.39 11.80
CA VAL A 322 -13.38 -13.39 11.47
C VAL A 322 -13.14 -14.37 12.62
N TYR A 323 -13.08 -13.88 13.86
CA TYR A 323 -12.94 -14.74 15.04
C TYR A 323 -14.14 -15.67 15.24
N ASP A 324 -15.36 -15.16 15.09
CA ASP A 324 -16.57 -15.96 15.22
C ASP A 324 -16.63 -17.09 14.18
N LEU A 325 -16.29 -16.80 12.93
CA LEU A 325 -16.18 -17.81 11.87
C LEU A 325 -15.07 -18.82 12.15
N ALA A 326 -13.89 -18.34 12.54
CA ALA A 326 -12.75 -19.21 12.86
C ALA A 326 -13.10 -20.21 13.98
N LYS A 327 -13.79 -19.73 15.02
CA LYS A 327 -14.29 -20.54 16.12
C LYS A 327 -15.36 -21.54 15.68
N ALA A 328 -16.32 -21.10 14.86
CA ALA A 328 -17.37 -21.98 14.32
C ALA A 328 -16.80 -23.13 13.48
N ASP A 329 -15.68 -22.89 12.81
CA ASP A 329 -15.01 -23.86 11.94
C ASP A 329 -13.89 -24.65 12.61
N GLY A 330 -13.56 -24.35 13.88
CA GLY A 330 -12.46 -24.99 14.61
C GLY A 330 -11.09 -24.81 13.95
N VAL A 331 -10.82 -23.62 13.40
CA VAL A 331 -9.54 -23.30 12.75
C VAL A 331 -8.95 -21.98 13.26
N PRO A 332 -7.62 -21.80 13.20
CA PRO A 332 -7.00 -20.51 13.52
C PRO A 332 -7.56 -19.35 12.67
N PRO A 333 -7.69 -18.11 13.22
CA PRO A 333 -8.28 -16.95 12.54
C PRO A 333 -7.74 -16.70 11.13
N ARG A 334 -6.41 -16.78 10.96
CA ARG A 334 -5.74 -16.55 9.67
C ARG A 334 -6.24 -17.48 8.56
N ARG A 335 -6.70 -18.70 8.90
CA ARG A 335 -7.18 -19.68 7.92
C ARG A 335 -8.55 -19.34 7.34
N ARG A 336 -9.29 -18.42 7.97
CA ARG A 336 -10.55 -17.89 7.43
C ARG A 336 -10.43 -16.63 6.60
N CYS A 337 -9.32 -15.94 6.72
CA CYS A 337 -8.99 -14.82 5.86
C CYS A 337 -8.43 -15.26 4.48
N ARG A 338 -8.11 -16.55 4.30
CA ARG A 338 -7.74 -17.16 3.00
C ARG A 338 -8.99 -17.57 2.20
N PRO A 339 -8.93 -17.61 0.85
CA PRO A 339 -10.05 -18.03 0.05
C PRO A 339 -10.37 -19.50 0.36
N PRO A 340 -11.55 -19.96 -0.07
CA PRO A 340 -11.92 -21.32 0.17
C PRO A 340 -11.03 -22.31 -0.59
N GLY A 341 -10.03 -22.83 0.11
CA GLY A 341 -9.42 -24.11 -0.22
C GLY A 341 -10.43 -25.23 0.02
N ARG A 342 -10.11 -26.42 -0.50
CA ARG A 342 -10.79 -27.63 -0.04
C ARG A 342 -10.40 -27.86 1.43
N THR A 343 -11.37 -28.16 2.28
CA THR A 343 -11.11 -28.79 3.58
C THR A 343 -10.39 -30.13 3.36
N PRO A 344 -9.74 -30.71 4.40
CA PRO A 344 -9.14 -32.04 4.30
C PRO A 344 -10.12 -33.12 3.82
N ASP A 345 -11.42 -32.94 4.05
CA ASP A 345 -12.51 -33.80 3.58
C ASP A 345 -13.04 -33.46 2.16
N GLY A 346 -12.40 -32.54 1.44
CA GLY A 346 -12.73 -32.20 0.05
C GLY A 346 -13.86 -31.18 -0.17
N ARG A 347 -14.51 -30.66 0.89
CA ARG A 347 -15.57 -29.64 0.75
C ARG A 347 -15.00 -28.27 0.42
N ARG A 348 -15.71 -27.49 -0.41
CA ARG A 348 -15.39 -26.08 -0.64
C ARG A 348 -15.72 -25.29 0.63
N ARG A 349 -14.75 -24.56 1.16
CA ARG A 349 -15.00 -23.56 2.22
C ARG A 349 -15.91 -22.43 1.65
N PRO A 350 -16.59 -21.65 2.50
CA PRO A 350 -17.27 -20.42 2.06
C PRO A 350 -16.26 -19.32 1.66
N PRO A 351 -16.66 -18.36 0.79
CA PRO A 351 -15.81 -17.22 0.44
C PRO A 351 -15.47 -16.35 1.67
N PRO A 352 -14.40 -15.54 1.63
CA PRO A 352 -14.10 -14.58 2.69
C PRO A 352 -15.27 -13.61 2.90
N LEU A 353 -15.41 -13.10 4.13
CA LEU A 353 -16.42 -12.09 4.45
C LEU A 353 -16.26 -10.85 3.56
N HIS A 354 -17.29 -10.55 2.77
CA HIS A 354 -17.57 -9.19 2.34
C HIS A 354 -18.54 -8.60 3.38
N PRO A 355 -18.28 -7.41 3.96
CA PRO A 355 -19.12 -6.82 5.00
C PRO A 355 -20.59 -6.57 4.57
N HIS A 356 -20.92 -6.74 3.29
CA HIS A 356 -22.27 -6.60 2.74
C HIS A 356 -22.91 -7.90 2.23
N GLY A 357 -22.33 -9.07 2.51
CA GLY A 357 -22.98 -10.37 2.21
C GLY A 357 -23.17 -10.70 0.72
N VAL A 358 -22.56 -9.94 -0.19
CA VAL A 358 -22.66 -10.20 -1.63
C VAL A 358 -21.61 -11.25 -2.01
N ALA A 359 -22.07 -12.46 -2.31
CA ALA A 359 -21.23 -13.48 -2.93
C ALA A 359 -20.79 -12.98 -4.33
N PRO A 360 -19.52 -13.15 -4.73
CA PRO A 360 -19.11 -12.80 -6.08
C PRO A 360 -19.92 -13.61 -7.09
N PRO A 361 -20.36 -13.02 -8.22
CA PRO A 361 -21.12 -13.73 -9.22
C PRO A 361 -20.30 -14.93 -9.72
N ARG A 362 -20.93 -16.11 -9.73
CA ARG A 362 -20.33 -17.31 -10.30
C ARG A 362 -19.98 -17.01 -11.76
N SER A 363 -18.74 -17.25 -12.15
CA SER A 363 -18.41 -17.35 -13.57
C SER A 363 -19.22 -18.49 -14.16
N VAL A 364 -20.24 -18.14 -14.93
CA VAL A 364 -21.00 -19.10 -15.73
C VAL A 364 -20.00 -19.62 -16.76
N ARG A 365 -19.52 -20.86 -16.58
CA ARG A 365 -18.97 -21.63 -17.69
C ARG A 365 -20.13 -21.89 -18.64
N GLY A 366 -20.36 -20.96 -19.56
CA GLY A 366 -21.20 -21.21 -20.72
C GLY A 366 -20.48 -22.24 -21.58
N THR A 367 -20.97 -23.47 -21.59
CA THR A 367 -20.69 -24.40 -22.68
C THR A 367 -21.28 -23.79 -23.94
N LEU A 368 -20.42 -23.42 -24.88
CA LEU A 368 -20.80 -23.11 -26.24
C LEU A 368 -21.42 -24.38 -26.85
N THR A 369 -22.72 -24.36 -27.09
CA THR A 369 -23.37 -25.25 -28.06
C THR A 369 -23.79 -24.37 -29.25
N GLU A 370 -23.38 -24.79 -30.44
CA GLU A 370 -23.67 -24.13 -31.72
C GLU A 370 -25.19 -23.97 -31.98
N PRO A 371 -25.60 -23.01 -32.82
CA PRO A 371 -27.00 -22.70 -33.05
C PRO A 371 -27.60 -23.59 -34.14
N ASP A 372 -28.57 -24.43 -33.78
CA ASP A 372 -29.51 -24.98 -34.76
C ASP A 372 -30.61 -23.97 -35.05
N SER A 373 -30.70 -23.65 -36.34
CA SER A 373 -31.81 -22.94 -36.99
C SER A 373 -33.16 -23.57 -36.64
N LEU A 374 -34.20 -22.75 -36.38
CA LEU A 374 -35.51 -22.77 -37.07
C LEU A 374 -36.62 -22.06 -36.28
N ARG A 375 -37.24 -21.09 -36.97
CA ARG A 375 -38.66 -20.70 -36.97
C ARG A 375 -39.26 -19.91 -35.80
N VAL A 376 -39.47 -18.64 -36.12
CA VAL A 376 -40.51 -17.72 -35.62
C VAL A 376 -41.91 -18.34 -35.79
N PRO A 377 -42.85 -18.04 -34.89
CA PRO A 377 -44.07 -17.38 -35.35
C PRO A 377 -44.41 -16.11 -34.56
N LEU A 378 -44.76 -15.09 -35.33
CA LEU A 378 -45.36 -13.83 -34.92
C LEU A 378 -46.73 -14.07 -34.28
N THR A 379 -47.00 -13.44 -33.13
CA THR A 379 -48.37 -13.07 -32.74
C THR A 379 -48.39 -11.65 -32.18
N THR A 380 -49.48 -10.98 -32.50
CA THR A 380 -49.68 -9.53 -32.53
C THR A 380 -50.48 -9.01 -31.32
N ALA A 381 -50.03 -7.86 -30.79
CA ALA A 381 -50.82 -6.75 -30.19
C ALA A 381 -51.54 -6.97 -28.83
N PRO A 382 -52.00 -5.89 -28.13
CA PRO A 382 -51.75 -4.45 -28.28
C PRO A 382 -51.33 -3.70 -27.00
N VAL A 383 -50.97 -2.44 -27.23
CA VAL A 383 -50.77 -1.30 -26.33
C VAL A 383 -52.02 -0.99 -25.49
N THR A 384 -51.83 -0.64 -24.21
CA THR A 384 -52.76 0.22 -23.45
C THR A 384 -52.01 1.38 -22.81
N ALA A 385 -52.56 2.57 -23.01
CA ALA A 385 -52.11 3.84 -22.47
C ALA A 385 -52.92 4.23 -21.22
N ALA A 386 -52.40 5.27 -20.56
CA ALA A 386 -53.05 6.19 -19.61
C ALA A 386 -52.87 5.88 -18.11
N SER A 387 -52.14 6.77 -17.44
CA SER A 387 -52.73 7.69 -16.45
C SER A 387 -51.75 8.82 -16.12
N ALA A 388 -52.22 10.05 -16.31
CA ALA A 388 -51.55 11.28 -15.94
C ALA A 388 -51.92 11.68 -14.51
N LEU A 389 -50.96 12.18 -13.71
CA LEU A 389 -51.27 13.09 -12.62
C LEU A 389 -50.16 14.15 -12.47
N LYS A 390 -50.61 15.40 -12.53
CA LYS A 390 -49.85 16.66 -12.35
C LYS A 390 -49.49 16.87 -10.88
N LEU A 391 -48.31 17.44 -10.61
CA LEU A 391 -48.01 18.42 -9.53
C LEU A 391 -46.65 19.08 -9.90
N ARG A 392 -46.65 20.22 -10.61
CA ARG A 392 -46.43 21.60 -10.11
C ARG A 392 -45.21 21.79 -9.19
N GLY A 393 -44.22 22.58 -9.68
CA GLY A 393 -43.34 23.39 -8.83
C GLY A 393 -41.84 23.31 -9.16
N ALA A 394 -41.38 23.99 -10.20
CA ALA A 394 -39.97 24.29 -10.42
C ALA A 394 -39.76 25.82 -10.44
N PRO A 395 -38.71 26.37 -9.80
CA PRO A 395 -38.14 27.64 -10.19
C PRO A 395 -37.07 27.42 -11.30
N ARG A 396 -37.05 28.38 -12.23
CA ARG A 396 -36.33 28.37 -13.51
C ARG A 396 -34.81 28.35 -13.39
N PRO A 397 -34.09 27.82 -14.41
CA PRO A 397 -32.65 27.94 -14.54
C PRO A 397 -32.24 29.31 -15.10
N TRP A 398 -31.04 29.74 -14.68
CA TRP A 398 -30.34 30.91 -15.21
C TRP A 398 -29.93 30.69 -16.68
N THR A 399 -30.30 31.64 -17.54
CA THR A 399 -29.80 31.77 -18.92
C THR A 399 -28.89 32.98 -19.04
N ARG A 400 -27.72 32.82 -19.67
CA ARG A 400 -26.89 33.77 -20.47
C ARG A 400 -25.47 33.19 -20.50
N ARG A 401 -24.70 33.10 -21.59
CA ARG A 401 -24.78 33.52 -22.99
C ARG A 401 -23.84 32.61 -23.78
N SER A 402 -24.26 32.15 -24.94
CA SER A 402 -23.40 31.63 -26.00
C SER A 402 -22.59 32.79 -26.60
N ALA A 403 -21.27 32.70 -26.60
CA ALA A 403 -20.40 33.51 -27.47
C ALA A 403 -19.88 32.60 -28.58
N ALA A 404 -20.16 33.01 -29.81
CA ALA A 404 -19.79 32.32 -31.04
C ALA A 404 -18.28 32.38 -31.28
N LEU A 405 -17.71 31.25 -31.71
CA LEU A 405 -16.38 31.16 -32.32
C LEU A 405 -16.45 31.66 -33.78
N PRO A 406 -15.53 32.53 -34.24
CA PRO A 406 -15.35 32.78 -35.66
C PRO A 406 -14.34 31.78 -36.29
N PRO A 407 -14.39 31.59 -37.63
CA PRO A 407 -13.78 30.45 -38.31
C PRO A 407 -12.29 30.63 -38.62
N GLU A 408 -11.60 29.50 -38.77
CA GLU A 408 -10.21 29.38 -39.23
C GLU A 408 -9.99 29.76 -40.70
N ARG A 409 -8.82 30.35 -41.01
CA ARG A 409 -7.84 30.03 -42.09
C ARG A 409 -6.90 31.23 -42.38
N PRO A 410 -5.73 31.08 -43.03
CA PRO A 410 -4.87 29.90 -43.23
C PRO A 410 -3.37 30.12 -42.85
N LEU A 411 -2.58 29.06 -42.99
CA LEU A 411 -1.13 28.94 -42.75
C LEU A 411 -0.26 30.05 -43.35
N VAL A 412 0.73 30.51 -42.56
CA VAL A 412 1.96 31.15 -43.07
C VAL A 412 3.18 30.41 -42.51
N ARG A 413 3.98 29.83 -43.42
CA ARG A 413 5.30 29.26 -43.15
C ARG A 413 6.25 30.36 -42.65
N ARG A 414 6.94 30.16 -41.52
CA ARG A 414 8.20 30.85 -41.19
C ARG A 414 9.21 29.85 -40.65
N GLY A 415 10.43 29.97 -41.16
CA GLY A 415 11.56 29.04 -40.98
C GLY A 415 12.20 29.05 -39.59
N PRO A 416 13.33 28.35 -39.43
CA PRO A 416 13.84 27.93 -38.13
C PRO A 416 14.40 29.10 -37.32
N VAL A 417 13.89 29.24 -36.09
CA VAL A 417 14.42 30.15 -35.07
C VAL A 417 15.59 29.45 -34.38
N ARG A 418 16.79 30.03 -34.51
CA ARG A 418 17.96 29.69 -33.69
C ARG A 418 17.78 30.32 -32.31
N VAL A 419 17.67 29.50 -31.28
CA VAL A 419 17.73 29.96 -29.88
C VAL A 419 19.20 30.07 -29.49
N LEU A 420 19.65 31.31 -29.27
CA LEU A 420 20.97 31.65 -28.75
C LEU A 420 20.86 31.68 -27.21
N THR A 421 21.45 30.71 -26.54
CA THR A 421 21.55 30.67 -25.09
C THR A 421 22.59 31.70 -24.62
N LEU A 422 22.17 32.73 -23.91
CA LEU A 422 23.05 33.67 -23.21
C LEU A 422 23.52 33.03 -21.90
N LEU A 423 24.79 32.65 -21.82
CA LEU A 423 25.52 32.41 -20.57
C LEU A 423 26.12 33.74 -20.09
N PRO A 424 26.05 34.08 -18.79
CA PRO A 424 26.74 35.26 -18.27
C PRO A 424 28.25 35.02 -18.27
N ALA A 425 28.98 35.87 -19.00
CA ALA A 425 30.43 35.92 -19.01
C ALA A 425 30.97 36.52 -17.70
N VAL A 426 31.83 35.78 -17.00
CA VAL A 426 32.75 36.37 -16.01
C VAL A 426 34.07 36.62 -16.72
N LEU A 427 34.42 37.90 -16.84
CA LEU A 427 35.67 38.38 -17.40
C LEU A 427 36.75 38.29 -16.30
N VAL A 428 37.74 37.41 -16.44
CA VAL A 428 38.96 37.43 -15.63
C VAL A 428 40.16 37.72 -16.54
N ARG A 429 40.86 38.83 -16.26
CA ARG A 429 42.06 39.27 -16.97
C ARG A 429 43.32 38.65 -16.35
N GLY A 430 44.03 37.84 -17.15
CA GLY A 430 45.50 37.59 -17.14
C GLY A 430 46.09 36.64 -16.08
N PRO A 431 47.37 36.23 -16.20
CA PRO A 431 48.15 35.86 -17.39
C PRO A 431 48.48 34.34 -17.43
N VAL A 432 48.79 33.82 -18.62
CA VAL A 432 49.21 32.43 -18.88
C VAL A 432 50.65 32.19 -18.36
N PRO A 433 50.96 30.99 -17.86
CA PRO A 433 51.98 30.19 -18.52
C PRO A 433 51.55 28.73 -18.79
N ARG A 434 52.22 28.16 -19.80
CA ARG A 434 51.99 26.85 -20.44
C ARG A 434 52.45 25.64 -19.59
N LEU A 435 52.06 24.45 -20.10
CA LEU A 435 52.56 23.07 -19.89
C LEU A 435 51.74 22.28 -18.86
N GLY A 436 51.26 21.06 -19.08
CA GLY A 436 51.41 20.08 -20.16
C GLY A 436 50.51 18.86 -19.84
N LEU A 437 50.23 18.03 -20.84
CA LEU A 437 49.50 16.76 -20.72
C LEU A 437 50.44 15.62 -20.25
N LEU A 438 49.99 14.77 -19.30
CA LEU A 438 50.13 13.28 -19.24
C LEU A 438 49.72 12.71 -17.84
N PRO A 439 49.48 11.39 -17.65
CA PRO A 439 48.23 10.86 -17.05
C PRO A 439 48.41 10.01 -15.75
N LEU A 440 47.27 9.61 -15.16
CA LEU A 440 46.97 8.43 -14.31
C LEU A 440 48.11 7.78 -13.48
N GLN A 441 48.00 7.77 -12.15
CA GLN A 441 47.93 6.54 -11.29
C GLN A 441 47.87 6.86 -9.76
N ARG A 442 47.40 5.85 -9.01
CA ARG A 442 46.94 5.79 -7.60
C ARG A 442 48.02 6.09 -6.53
N LEU A 443 47.58 6.54 -5.34
CA LEU A 443 48.03 6.27 -3.95
C LEU A 443 46.95 6.90 -3.02
N ALA A 444 46.13 6.20 -2.21
CA ALA A 444 46.36 5.41 -0.99
C ALA A 444 46.75 6.24 0.27
N GLU A 445 45.87 6.16 1.29
CA GLU A 445 46.05 6.33 2.76
C GLU A 445 45.88 7.71 3.46
N LEU A 446 45.15 7.65 4.60
CA LEU A 446 44.60 8.66 5.56
C LEU A 446 45.69 9.26 6.52
N PRO A 447 45.43 10.02 7.64
CA PRO A 447 44.24 10.73 8.23
C PRO A 447 44.55 12.16 8.82
N LEU A 448 43.54 12.74 9.52
CA LEU A 448 43.57 13.71 10.66
C LEU A 448 43.30 15.23 10.46
N ASP A 449 42.18 15.64 11.08
CA ASP A 449 41.80 16.88 11.79
C ASP A 449 42.70 18.13 11.77
N VAL A 450 42.10 19.28 11.40
CA VAL A 450 42.30 20.57 12.09
C VAL A 450 41.02 21.41 12.05
N ALA A 451 40.65 21.98 13.20
CA ALA A 451 39.49 22.85 13.43
C ALA A 451 39.82 24.35 13.35
N LEU A 452 38.88 25.13 12.78
CA LEU A 452 38.45 26.52 13.07
C LEU A 452 39.46 27.70 12.92
N PRO A 453 39.01 28.98 12.92
CA PRO A 453 37.83 29.65 12.34
C PRO A 453 38.23 30.89 11.51
N VAL A 454 37.30 31.71 11.02
CA VAL A 454 37.28 33.19 11.17
C VAL A 454 36.09 33.81 10.40
N ALA A 455 35.19 34.35 11.21
CA ALA A 455 34.44 35.60 11.10
C ALA A 455 33.94 36.15 9.74
N GLY A 456 32.62 36.32 9.69
CA GLY A 456 32.05 37.63 9.40
C GLY A 456 31.66 37.88 7.95
N CYS A 457 30.40 37.59 7.60
CA CYS A 457 29.53 38.54 6.91
C CYS A 457 28.08 38.05 6.90
N ARG A 458 27.16 38.96 7.23
CA ARG A 458 25.71 38.77 7.21
C ARG A 458 25.21 38.81 5.76
N LEU A 459 24.43 37.82 5.34
CA LEU A 459 23.64 37.91 4.12
C LEU A 459 22.18 38.18 4.48
N ARG A 460 21.68 39.35 4.07
CA ARG A 460 20.27 39.73 4.08
C ARG A 460 19.60 39.11 2.85
N PHE A 461 18.47 38.47 3.05
CA PHE A 461 17.53 38.11 1.98
C PHE A 461 16.53 39.26 1.79
N THR A 462 16.33 39.70 0.55
CA THR A 462 15.17 40.51 0.14
C THR A 462 14.35 39.71 -0.85
N HIS A 463 13.04 39.62 -0.61
CA HIS A 463 12.07 38.97 -1.48
C HIS A 463 11.94 39.69 -2.83
N GLY A 464 11.79 38.87 -3.88
CA GLY A 464 11.30 39.21 -5.21
C GLY A 464 10.74 37.95 -5.83
#